data_AF-A0A382B9V7-F1
#
_entry.id   AF-A0A382B9V7-F1
#
_cell.length_a   1.000
_cell.length_b   1.000
_cell.length_c   1.000
_cell.angle_alpha   90.00
_cell.angle_beta   90.00
_cell.angle_gamma   90.00
#
_symmetry.space_group_name_H-M   'P 1'
#
loop_
_entity.id
_entity.type
_entity.pdbx_description
1 polymer ?
#
loop_
_entity_poly.entity_id
_entity_poly.type
_entity_poly.pdbx_seq_one_letter_code
_entity_poly.pdbx_strand_id
1 'polypeptide(L)'
;MKIKTVRSVTLNIPKKPPTSKSRRPNWNNTSPRALPINKYPEFETVHGKMPGANTSESTWVQVIAEDGTWGLGETSFGEITAAVVDFHFAPLLEDRDCFALEFLNDLMWRSSQRFGS
;
A
#
# COMPACT_ATOMS: atom_id res chain seq x y z
N MET A 1 25.31 -1.73 5.94
CA MET A 1 24.48 -1.25 7.06
C MET A 1 23.26 -2.14 7.07
N LYS A 2 22.97 -2.85 8.16
CA LYS A 2 21.89 -3.85 8.15
C LYS A 2 20.53 -3.27 8.47
N ILE A 3 19.51 -3.84 7.85
CA ILE A 3 18.11 -3.64 8.23
C ILE A 3 17.86 -4.37 9.55
N LYS A 4 17.39 -3.63 10.56
CA LYS A 4 17.06 -4.15 11.89
C LYS A 4 15.59 -4.51 12.01
N THR A 5 14.70 -3.72 11.42
CA THR A 5 13.25 -3.93 11.54
C THR A 5 12.55 -3.41 10.30
N VAL A 6 11.60 -4.19 9.80
CA VAL A 6 10.63 -3.76 8.78
C VAL A 6 9.24 -3.93 9.36
N ARG A 7 8.40 -2.90 9.29
CA ARG A 7 7.04 -2.97 9.82
C ARG A 7 6.06 -2.06 9.09
N SER A 8 4.82 -2.48 9.02
CA SER A 8 3.69 -1.63 8.68
C SER A 8 3.39 -0.67 9.84
N VAL A 9 3.02 0.57 9.51
CA VAL A 9 2.67 1.60 10.49
C VAL A 9 1.46 2.40 10.03
N THR A 10 0.72 2.94 10.99
CA THR A 10 -0.30 3.95 10.73
C THR A 10 0.26 5.30 11.13
N LEU A 11 0.22 6.29 10.23
CA LEU A 11 0.66 7.64 10.53
C LEU A 11 -0.52 8.53 10.91
N ASN A 12 -0.40 9.21 12.05
CA ASN A 12 -1.31 10.27 12.43
C ASN A 12 -0.85 11.61 11.82
N ILE A 13 -1.03 11.76 10.51
CA ILE A 13 -0.67 13.00 9.80
C ILE A 13 -1.80 14.02 9.96
N PRO A 14 -1.52 15.25 10.42
CA PRO A 14 -2.53 16.29 10.52
C PRO A 14 -3.06 16.63 9.12
N LYS A 15 -4.35 16.37 8.90
CA LYS A 15 -5.02 16.73 7.64
C LYS A 15 -5.29 18.24 7.62
N LYS A 16 -4.70 18.94 6.65
CA LYS A 16 -5.04 20.35 6.39
C LYS A 16 -6.08 20.41 5.27
N PRO A 17 -7.36 20.64 5.57
CA PRO A 17 -8.38 20.75 4.53
C PRO A 17 -8.11 21.98 3.64
N PRO A 18 -8.52 21.93 2.37
CA PRO A 18 -8.46 23.10 1.50
C PRO A 18 -9.32 24.23 2.08
N THR A 19 -8.81 25.47 2.00
CA THR A 19 -9.47 26.66 2.56
C THR A 19 -10.68 27.11 1.73
N SER A 20 -10.69 26.81 0.43
CA SER A 20 -11.78 27.16 -0.48
C SER A 20 -12.73 26.00 -0.72
N LYS A 21 -14.03 26.29 -0.90
CA LYS A 21 -15.01 25.30 -1.35
C LYS A 21 -14.67 24.81 -2.76
N SER A 22 -14.91 23.52 -3.02
CA SER A 22 -14.75 22.97 -4.37
C SER A 22 -15.73 23.63 -5.33
N ARG A 23 -15.26 23.97 -6.55
CA ARG A 23 -16.08 24.58 -7.60
C ARG A 23 -17.06 23.61 -8.26
N ARG A 24 -16.76 22.31 -8.20
CA ARG A 24 -17.59 21.22 -8.74
C ARG A 24 -17.31 19.93 -7.96
N PRO A 25 -18.25 18.97 -7.91
CA PRO A 25 -17.98 17.63 -7.40
C PRO A 25 -16.81 16.97 -8.17
N ASN A 26 -16.06 16.10 -7.50
CA ASN A 26 -15.02 15.31 -8.16
C ASN A 26 -15.69 14.34 -9.15
N TRP A 27 -15.15 14.23 -10.36
CA TRP A 27 -15.62 13.29 -11.38
C TRP A 27 -15.60 11.83 -10.89
N ASN A 28 -14.64 11.50 -10.00
CA ASN A 28 -14.55 10.18 -9.36
C ASN A 28 -15.84 9.77 -8.64
N ASN A 29 -16.66 10.73 -8.21
CA ASN A 29 -17.88 10.46 -7.47
C ASN A 29 -19.05 10.08 -8.38
N THR A 30 -18.98 10.36 -9.68
CA THR A 30 -20.14 10.26 -10.60
C THR A 30 -19.84 9.50 -11.88
N SER A 31 -18.59 9.40 -12.32
CA SER A 31 -18.26 8.76 -13.60
C SER A 31 -18.21 7.24 -13.47
N PRO A 32 -18.99 6.50 -14.27
CA PRO A 32 -18.93 5.04 -14.29
C PRO A 32 -17.60 4.56 -14.88
N ARG A 33 -17.04 3.49 -14.31
CA ARG A 33 -15.85 2.80 -14.81
C ARG A 33 -16.16 1.31 -14.95
N ALA A 34 -15.88 0.74 -16.11
CA ALA A 34 -16.03 -0.68 -16.33
C ALA A 34 -14.88 -1.43 -15.65
N LEU A 35 -15.20 -2.29 -14.68
CA LEU A 35 -14.28 -3.20 -14.00
C LEU A 35 -14.67 -4.65 -14.31
N PRO A 36 -13.74 -5.62 -14.17
CA PRO A 36 -14.04 -7.03 -14.44
C PRO A 36 -15.27 -7.58 -13.68
N ILE A 37 -15.50 -7.10 -12.46
CA ILE A 37 -16.65 -7.51 -11.64
C ILE A 37 -18.00 -7.03 -12.18
N ASN A 38 -18.03 -5.97 -13.01
CA ASN A 38 -19.25 -5.46 -13.64
C ASN A 38 -19.81 -6.39 -14.74
N LYS A 39 -19.18 -7.55 -14.98
CA LYS A 39 -19.84 -8.67 -15.64
C LYS A 39 -21.13 -9.08 -14.92
N TYR A 40 -21.16 -8.92 -13.59
CA TYR A 40 -22.31 -9.21 -12.76
C TYR A 40 -23.11 -7.91 -12.52
N PRO A 41 -24.40 -7.85 -12.95
CA PRO A 41 -25.18 -6.61 -12.97
C PRO A 41 -25.53 -6.05 -11.59
N GLU A 42 -25.40 -6.84 -10.52
CA GLU A 42 -25.64 -6.42 -9.14
C GLU A 42 -24.57 -5.47 -8.57
N PHE A 43 -23.39 -5.37 -9.21
CA PHE A 43 -22.33 -4.46 -8.77
C PHE A 43 -22.33 -3.14 -9.54
N GLU A 44 -22.38 -2.03 -8.80
CA GLU A 44 -22.38 -0.69 -9.36
C GLU A 44 -21.08 -0.38 -10.12
N THR A 45 -21.16 0.44 -11.17
CA THR A 45 -19.99 0.87 -11.97
C THR A 45 -19.33 2.14 -11.42
N VAL A 46 -19.93 2.75 -10.39
CA VAL A 46 -19.38 3.92 -9.71
C VAL A 46 -18.26 3.45 -8.76
N HIS A 47 -17.12 4.14 -8.82
CA HIS A 47 -15.94 3.81 -8.05
C HIS A 47 -16.21 3.78 -6.53
N GLY A 48 -15.65 2.80 -5.84
CA GLY A 48 -15.68 2.71 -4.37
C GLY A 48 -16.99 2.20 -3.75
N LYS A 49 -18.01 1.90 -4.56
CA LYS A 49 -19.30 1.39 -4.05
C LYS A 49 -19.45 -0.13 -4.06
N MET A 50 -18.58 -0.83 -4.77
CA MET A 50 -18.54 -2.29 -4.78
C MET A 50 -17.52 -2.81 -3.74
N PRO A 51 -17.72 -4.03 -3.21
CA PRO A 51 -16.74 -4.67 -2.33
C PRO A 51 -15.35 -4.72 -2.97
N GLY A 52 -14.32 -4.38 -2.20
CA GLY A 52 -12.94 -4.39 -2.66
C GLY A 52 -12.53 -3.25 -3.61
N ALA A 53 -13.43 -2.33 -3.98
CA ALA A 53 -13.06 -1.15 -4.80
C ALA A 53 -12.62 0.07 -3.99
N ASN A 54 -12.78 0.05 -2.66
CA ASN A 54 -12.32 1.11 -1.79
C ASN A 54 -10.93 0.79 -1.23
N THR A 55 -9.91 0.81 -2.09
CA THR A 55 -8.52 0.46 -1.76
C THR A 55 -7.66 1.68 -1.42
N SER A 56 -8.27 2.86 -1.26
CA SER A 56 -7.57 4.12 -0.99
C SER A 56 -7.07 4.26 0.46
N GLU A 57 -7.17 3.21 1.26
CA GLU A 57 -6.60 3.20 2.60
C GLU A 57 -5.08 3.19 2.51
N SER A 58 -4.45 4.27 2.99
CA SER A 58 -3.00 4.43 3.02
C SER A 58 -2.39 3.50 4.06
N THR A 59 -1.47 2.67 3.64
CA THR A 59 -0.61 1.85 4.49
C THR A 59 0.82 2.38 4.39
N TRP A 60 1.47 2.57 5.53
CA TRP A 60 2.86 3.02 5.55
C TRP A 60 3.78 1.88 5.96
N VAL A 61 4.98 1.84 5.38
CA VAL A 61 6.03 0.88 5.71
C VAL A 61 7.22 1.64 6.27
N GLN A 62 7.66 1.27 7.46
CA GLN A 62 8.86 1.79 8.09
C GLN A 62 9.97 0.75 8.07
N VAL A 63 11.16 1.17 7.63
CA VAL A 63 12.38 0.36 7.67
C VAL A 63 13.39 1.07 8.57
N ILE A 64 13.93 0.36 9.55
CA ILE A 64 14.90 0.88 10.53
C ILE A 64 16.21 0.12 10.37
N ALA A 65 17.31 0.83 10.20
CA ALA A 65 18.66 0.29 10.14
C ALA A 65 19.25 0.08 11.54
N GLU A 66 20.35 -0.68 11.62
CA GLU A 66 21.04 -1.00 12.87
C GLU A 66 21.59 0.24 13.63
N ASP A 67 21.90 1.32 12.91
CA ASP A 67 22.37 2.60 13.46
C ASP A 67 21.23 3.53 13.92
N GLY A 68 19.97 3.10 13.78
CA GLY A 68 18.78 3.86 14.15
C GLY A 68 18.29 4.83 13.08
N THR A 69 18.97 4.95 11.93
CA THR A 69 18.40 5.64 10.78
C THR A 69 17.20 4.87 10.23
N TRP A 70 16.24 5.58 9.64
CA TRP A 70 15.01 4.96 9.17
C TRP A 70 14.42 5.67 7.95
N GLY A 71 13.64 4.93 7.17
CA GLY A 71 12.88 5.41 6.01
C GLY A 71 11.40 5.05 6.10
N LEU A 72 10.56 5.79 5.37
CA LEU A 72 9.12 5.55 5.23
C LEU A 72 8.72 5.48 3.76
N GLY A 73 7.81 4.56 3.44
CA GLY A 73 7.13 4.49 2.14
C GLY A 73 5.62 4.35 2.32
N GLU A 74 4.84 5.00 1.44
CA GLU A 74 3.38 4.89 1.41
C GLU A 74 2.95 3.91 0.30
N THR A 75 1.93 3.10 0.60
CA THR A 75 1.22 2.27 -0.35
C THR A 75 -0.29 2.28 -0.03
N SER A 76 -1.09 1.65 -0.88
CA SER A 76 -2.55 1.55 -0.75
C SER A 76 -2.96 0.14 -0.28
N PHE A 77 -4.27 -0.13 -0.21
CA PHE A 77 -4.88 -1.43 0.13
C PHE A 77 -4.92 -1.82 1.62
N GLY A 78 -4.57 -0.92 2.54
CA GLY A 78 -4.85 -1.10 3.96
C GLY A 78 -4.23 -2.35 4.59
N GLU A 79 -5.02 -3.03 5.41
CA GLU A 79 -4.61 -4.17 6.24
C GLU A 79 -4.06 -5.36 5.44
N ILE A 80 -4.57 -5.59 4.22
CA ILE A 80 -4.09 -6.68 3.36
C ILE A 80 -2.60 -6.51 3.05
N THR A 81 -2.21 -5.28 2.70
CA THR A 81 -0.80 -4.97 2.41
C THR A 81 0.04 -4.93 3.69
N ALA A 82 -0.51 -4.45 4.80
CA ALA A 82 0.16 -4.46 6.10
C ALA A 82 0.58 -5.89 6.51
N ALA A 83 -0.35 -6.85 6.38
CA ALA A 83 -0.07 -8.25 6.69
C ALA A 83 1.03 -8.86 5.80
N VAL A 84 1.04 -8.54 4.50
CA VAL A 84 2.10 -9.01 3.58
C VAL A 84 3.46 -8.42 3.97
N VAL A 85 3.50 -7.14 4.35
CA VAL A 85 4.73 -6.49 4.82
C VAL A 85 5.24 -7.16 6.09
N ASP A 86 4.40 -7.29 7.11
CA ASP A 86 4.82 -7.75 8.44
C ASP A 86 5.16 -9.23 8.49
N PHE A 87 4.37 -10.08 7.81
CA PHE A 87 4.49 -11.53 7.95
C PHE A 87 5.22 -12.22 6.80
N HIS A 88 5.33 -11.58 5.63
CA HIS A 88 5.98 -12.19 4.46
C HIS A 88 7.28 -11.48 4.08
N PHE A 89 7.27 -10.15 3.93
CA PHE A 89 8.47 -9.43 3.51
C PHE A 89 9.45 -9.12 4.65
N ALA A 90 8.99 -8.71 5.83
CA ALA A 90 9.89 -8.35 6.92
C ALA A 90 10.91 -9.46 7.28
N PRO A 91 10.50 -10.74 7.45
CA PRO A 91 11.45 -11.82 7.74
C PRO A 91 12.49 -12.09 6.64
N LEU A 92 12.22 -11.68 5.40
CA LEU A 92 13.15 -11.84 4.28
C LEU A 92 14.21 -10.73 4.23
N LEU A 93 13.86 -9.54 4.73
CA LEU A 93 14.65 -8.31 4.61
C LEU A 93 15.49 -8.02 5.86
N GLU A 94 15.04 -8.44 7.04
CA GLU A 94 15.81 -8.27 8.27
C GLU A 94 17.20 -8.93 8.19
N ASP A 95 18.19 -8.32 8.84
CA ASP A 95 19.62 -8.68 8.81
C ASP A 95 20.33 -8.56 7.45
N ARG A 96 19.64 -8.11 6.39
CA ARG A 96 20.24 -7.83 5.06
C ARG A 96 20.81 -6.42 4.98
N ASP A 97 21.72 -6.19 4.02
CA ASP A 97 22.29 -4.87 3.75
C ASP A 97 21.25 -3.94 3.12
N CYS A 98 21.01 -2.77 3.72
CA CYS A 98 20.00 -1.82 3.29
C CYS A 98 20.32 -1.18 1.93
N PHE A 99 21.58 -1.24 1.47
CA PHE A 99 21.98 -0.73 0.16
C PHE A 99 21.77 -1.73 -0.99
N ALA A 100 21.45 -2.99 -0.69
CA ALA A 100 21.26 -4.04 -1.69
C ALA A 100 19.87 -3.97 -2.37
N LEU A 101 19.43 -2.77 -2.78
CA LEU A 101 18.06 -2.49 -3.21
C LEU A 101 17.54 -3.44 -4.31
N GLU A 102 18.33 -3.64 -5.37
CA GLU A 102 17.96 -4.53 -6.49
C GLU A 102 17.81 -6.00 -6.04
N PHE A 103 18.72 -6.46 -5.18
CA PHE A 103 18.64 -7.81 -4.62
C PHE A 103 17.41 -7.99 -3.73
N LEU A 104 17.13 -7.02 -2.86
CA LEU A 104 15.96 -7.06 -1.97
C LEU A 104 14.65 -7.00 -2.78
N ASN A 105 14.62 -6.20 -3.86
CA ASN A 105 13.47 -6.14 -4.76
C ASN A 105 13.23 -7.48 -5.46
N ASP A 106 14.26 -8.08 -6.07
CA ASP A 106 14.17 -9.39 -6.73
C ASP A 106 13.77 -10.50 -5.73
N LEU A 107 14.31 -10.48 -4.51
CA LEU A 107 13.95 -11.40 -3.45
C LEU A 107 12.45 -11.32 -3.10
N MET A 108 11.95 -10.11 -2.86
CA MET A 108 10.52 -9.89 -2.57
C MET A 108 9.66 -10.36 -3.74
N TRP A 109 10.00 -9.96 -4.97
CA TRP A 109 9.27 -10.35 -6.17
C TRP A 109 9.21 -11.87 -6.34
N ARG A 110 10.35 -12.55 -6.26
CA ARG A 110 10.41 -14.01 -6.40
C ARG A 110 9.62 -14.73 -5.32
N SER A 111 9.65 -14.21 -4.09
CA SER A 111 8.90 -14.78 -2.97
C SER A 111 7.38 -14.65 -3.14
N SER A 112 6.90 -13.59 -3.80
CA SER A 112 5.47 -13.33 -3.97
C SER A 112 4.83 -14.03 -5.17
N GLN A 113 5.62 -14.55 -6.12
CA GLN A 113 5.10 -15.25 -7.31
C GLN A 113 4.18 -16.44 -6.98
N ARG A 114 4.27 -17.03 -5.78
CA ARG A 114 3.35 -18.08 -5.32
C ARG A 114 1.92 -17.59 -5.13
N PHE A 115 1.70 -16.30 -4.90
CA PHE A 115 0.38 -15.71 -4.67
C PHE A 115 -0.37 -15.39 -5.97
N GLY A 116 0.31 -15.46 -7.11
CA GLY A 116 -0.22 -15.10 -8.42
C GLY A 116 0.76 -14.18 -9.16
N SER A 117 0.87 -14.41 -10.46
CA SER A 117 1.64 -13.62 -11.43
C SER A 117 0.73 -12.71 -12.24
#